data_AF-A0AAJ4GF61-F1
#
_entry.id   AF-A0AAJ4GF61-F1
#
_cell.length_a   1.000
_cell.length_b   1.000
_cell.length_c   1.000
_cell.angle_alpha   90.00
_cell.angle_beta   90.00
_cell.angle_gamma   90.00
#
_symmetry.space_group_name_H-M   'P 1'
#
loop_
_entity.id
_entity.type
_entity.pdbx_description
1 polymer ?
#
loop_
_entity_poly.entity_id
_entity_poly.type
_entity_poly.pdbx_seq_one_letter_code
_entity_poly.pdbx_strand_id
1 'polypeptide(L)'
;MFDTPANIQHWEHFHGFPDGKDAQVPTLAQDTNQDGFIDLLETEPVSGTTMVPLDTAPHEMCIPHDNYPVADANGYYSYEKDVDLAKLEARFKEVFNDQDLALDKRVVYIHGVPADLELPESVGGKINDHYDQHVTLPIAAGKINRVD
;
A
#
# COMPACT_ATOMS: atom_id res chain seq x y z
N MET A 1 -4.72 -2.84 13.33
CA MET A 1 -4.00 -1.56 13.31
C MET A 1 -4.52 -0.66 14.42
N PHE A 2 -3.62 0.11 15.02
CA PHE A 2 -3.92 1.07 16.07
C PHE A 2 -3.36 2.43 15.68
N ASP A 3 -3.96 3.49 16.21
CA ASP A 3 -3.50 4.89 16.04
C ASP A 3 -3.42 5.35 14.58
N THR A 4 -4.29 4.82 13.70
CA THR A 4 -4.46 5.37 12.35
C THR A 4 -5.44 6.55 12.38
N PRO A 5 -5.46 7.41 11.35
CA PRO A 5 -6.51 8.42 11.23
C PRO A 5 -7.92 7.81 11.38
N ALA A 6 -8.70 8.35 12.31
CA ALA A 6 -10.00 7.79 12.68
C ALA A 6 -11.09 8.06 11.63
N ASN A 7 -12.07 7.15 11.55
CA ASN A 7 -13.27 7.27 10.70
C ASN A 7 -13.00 7.44 9.19
N ILE A 8 -11.82 7.03 8.70
CA ILE A 8 -11.51 7.01 7.27
C ILE A 8 -11.12 5.61 6.81
N GLN A 9 -11.24 5.40 5.51
CA GLN A 9 -10.72 4.21 4.84
C GLN A 9 -9.19 4.28 4.75
N HIS A 10 -8.52 3.15 4.95
CA HIS A 10 -7.08 3.01 4.75
C HIS A 10 -6.81 2.07 3.59
N TRP A 11 -6.29 2.59 2.47
CA TRP A 11 -5.77 1.72 1.43
C TRP A 11 -4.60 0.93 1.97
N GLU A 12 -4.59 -0.37 1.69
CA GLU A 12 -3.53 -1.25 2.13
C GLU A 12 -3.20 -2.26 1.04
N HIS A 13 -1.91 -2.45 0.80
CA HIS A 13 -1.42 -3.35 -0.23
C HIS A 13 0.01 -3.74 0.08
N PHE A 14 0.45 -4.86 -0.48
CA PHE A 14 1.88 -5.11 -0.59
C PHE A 14 2.44 -4.59 -1.92
N HIS A 15 3.68 -4.11 -1.86
CA HIS A 15 4.48 -3.65 -2.98
C HIS A 15 5.65 -4.62 -3.25
N GLY A 16 6.15 -4.58 -4.47
CA GLY A 16 7.35 -5.31 -4.84
C GLY A 16 7.83 -4.98 -6.24
N PHE A 17 8.91 -5.64 -6.63
CA PHE A 17 9.42 -5.59 -8.00
C PHE A 17 9.00 -6.86 -8.77
N PRO A 18 8.44 -6.73 -9.98
CA PRO A 18 8.09 -7.88 -10.83
C PRO A 18 9.27 -8.76 -11.23
N ASP A 19 10.49 -8.23 -11.17
CA ASP A 19 11.73 -8.99 -11.40
C ASP A 19 12.20 -9.80 -10.17
N GLY A 20 11.43 -9.75 -9.07
CA GLY A 20 11.74 -10.45 -7.83
C GLY A 20 12.89 -9.85 -7.04
N LYS A 21 13.28 -8.59 -7.29
CA LYS A 21 14.16 -7.82 -6.41
C LYS A 21 13.51 -7.62 -5.04
N ASP A 22 14.35 -7.59 -4.00
CA ASP A 22 13.91 -7.40 -2.62
C ASP A 22 13.47 -5.96 -2.36
N ALA A 23 12.17 -5.77 -2.09
CA ALA A 23 11.61 -4.47 -1.75
C ALA A 23 11.99 -4.06 -0.32
N GLN A 24 12.32 -2.78 -0.17
CA GLN A 24 12.71 -2.18 1.11
C GLN A 24 11.65 -1.22 1.59
N VAL A 25 11.52 -1.13 2.92
CA VAL A 25 10.77 -0.06 3.58
C VAL A 25 11.54 1.25 3.37
N PRO A 26 10.89 2.32 2.89
CA PRO A 26 11.55 3.59 2.63
C PRO A 26 12.01 4.21 3.93
N THR A 27 13.01 5.07 3.81
CA THR A 27 13.57 5.85 4.90
C THR A 27 13.48 7.32 4.54
N LEU A 28 13.87 8.22 5.45
CA LEU A 28 13.99 9.65 5.15
C LEU A 28 14.94 9.96 3.98
N ALA A 29 15.74 9.00 3.51
CA ALA A 29 16.54 9.16 2.29
C ALA A 29 15.68 9.20 1.00
N GLN A 30 14.42 8.76 1.07
CA GLN A 30 13.46 8.79 -0.04
C GLN A 30 12.65 10.09 -0.10
N ASP A 31 12.63 10.91 0.95
CA ASP A 31 12.09 12.28 0.90
C ASP A 31 13.07 13.16 0.09
N THR A 32 12.93 13.09 -1.23
CA THR A 32 13.84 13.71 -2.21
C THR A 32 13.58 15.19 -2.38
N ASN A 33 12.35 15.63 -2.13
CA ASN A 33 11.93 17.02 -2.22
C ASN A 33 12.06 17.77 -0.88
N GLN A 34 12.30 17.07 0.22
CA GLN A 34 12.51 17.58 1.59
C GLN A 34 11.28 18.28 2.17
N ASP A 35 10.08 17.84 1.81
CA ASP A 35 8.82 18.38 2.30
C ASP A 35 8.34 17.71 3.61
N GLY A 36 9.07 16.68 4.07
CA GLY A 36 8.78 15.95 5.30
C GLY A 36 7.85 14.76 5.12
N PHE A 37 7.41 14.49 3.89
CA PHE A 37 6.64 13.31 3.52
C PHE A 37 7.46 12.38 2.65
N ILE A 38 7.07 11.10 2.61
CA ILE A 38 7.57 10.15 1.62
C ILE A 38 6.35 9.74 0.82
N ASP A 39 6.17 10.35 -0.34
CA ASP A 39 4.97 10.15 -1.15
C ASP A 39 5.02 8.86 -2.00
N LEU A 40 3.92 8.58 -2.71
CA LEU A 40 3.79 7.39 -3.56
C LEU A 40 4.96 7.23 -4.55
N LEU A 41 5.37 8.32 -5.22
CA LEU A 41 6.41 8.30 -6.24
C LEU A 41 7.79 8.07 -5.62
N GLU A 42 8.01 8.63 -4.43
CA GLU A 42 9.25 8.49 -3.69
C GLU A 42 9.48 7.07 -3.12
N THR A 43 8.39 6.32 -2.88
CA THR A 43 8.51 4.92 -2.46
C THR A 43 8.97 3.98 -3.59
N GLU A 44 8.62 4.28 -4.83
CA GLU A 44 8.76 3.36 -5.96
C GLU A 44 10.19 2.82 -6.17
N PRO A 45 11.27 3.64 -6.10
CA PRO A 45 12.63 3.17 -6.35
C PRO A 45 13.12 2.08 -5.39
N VAL A 46 12.59 2.04 -4.16
CA VAL A 46 13.02 1.12 -3.10
C VAL A 46 11.99 0.05 -2.78
N SER A 47 10.70 0.36 -2.91
CA SER A 47 9.60 -0.55 -2.59
C SER A 47 9.00 -1.23 -3.81
N GLY A 48 9.22 -0.69 -5.01
CA GLY A 48 8.61 -1.17 -6.24
C GLY A 48 7.15 -0.75 -6.37
N THR A 49 6.46 -1.40 -7.30
CA THR A 49 5.08 -1.05 -7.66
C THR A 49 4.08 -1.64 -6.67
N THR A 50 2.89 -1.03 -6.59
CA THR A 50 1.74 -1.59 -5.88
C THR A 50 1.32 -2.91 -6.53
N MET A 51 1.16 -3.97 -5.73
CA MET A 51 0.87 -5.31 -6.25
C MET A 51 -0.51 -5.83 -5.90
N VAL A 52 -0.76 -6.17 -4.64
CA VAL A 52 -2.00 -6.85 -4.22
C VAL A 52 -2.68 -6.05 -3.12
N PRO A 53 -3.95 -5.66 -3.30
CA PRO A 53 -4.71 -4.97 -2.27
C PRO A 53 -5.07 -5.92 -1.13
N LEU A 54 -5.06 -5.40 0.08
CA LEU A 54 -5.57 -6.05 1.28
C LEU A 54 -7.01 -5.54 1.52
N ASP A 55 -7.87 -5.81 0.54
CA ASP A 55 -9.25 -5.33 0.52
C ASP A 55 -10.24 -6.52 0.66
N THR A 56 -11.50 -6.30 0.27
CA THR A 56 -12.49 -7.38 0.21
C THR A 56 -12.25 -8.44 -0.86
N ALA A 57 -11.44 -8.19 -1.90
CA ALA A 57 -11.15 -9.14 -2.98
C ALA A 57 -9.69 -9.08 -3.51
N PRO A 58 -8.67 -9.45 -2.69
CA PRO A 58 -7.25 -9.31 -3.06
C PRO A 58 -6.86 -9.95 -4.41
N HIS A 59 -7.46 -11.11 -4.71
CA HIS A 59 -7.22 -11.88 -5.92
C HIS A 59 -7.76 -11.24 -7.21
N GLU A 60 -8.54 -10.16 -7.14
CA GLU A 60 -8.94 -9.39 -8.32
C GLU A 60 -7.86 -8.39 -8.75
N MET A 61 -6.99 -7.97 -7.80
CA MET A 61 -5.94 -6.96 -7.99
C MET A 61 -6.46 -5.65 -8.57
N CYS A 62 -7.67 -5.26 -8.18
CA CYS A 62 -8.21 -3.93 -8.44
C CYS A 62 -7.73 -3.02 -7.31
N ILE A 63 -6.90 -2.00 -7.59
CA ILE A 63 -6.44 -1.06 -6.56
C ILE A 63 -7.39 0.12 -6.36
N PRO A 64 -7.84 0.84 -7.41
CA PRO A 64 -8.57 2.11 -7.21
C PRO A 64 -10.07 1.90 -6.95
N HIS A 65 -10.43 1.52 -5.72
CA HIS A 65 -11.80 1.35 -5.25
C HIS A 65 -11.96 1.61 -3.73
N ASP A 66 -13.20 1.57 -3.25
CA ASP A 66 -13.57 1.93 -1.86
C ASP A 66 -14.00 0.72 -1.01
N ASN A 67 -13.28 -0.40 -1.11
CA ASN A 67 -13.59 -1.63 -0.34
C ASN A 67 -12.45 -2.01 0.62
N TYR A 68 -11.72 -1.03 1.14
CA TYR A 68 -10.66 -1.26 2.11
C TYR A 68 -11.17 -1.10 3.55
N PRO A 69 -10.41 -1.55 4.56
CA PRO A 69 -10.77 -1.35 5.95
C PRO A 69 -10.98 0.13 6.31
N VAL A 70 -11.93 0.38 7.20
CA VAL A 70 -12.23 1.71 7.74
C VAL A 70 -11.90 1.69 9.23
N ALA A 71 -11.10 2.66 9.67
CA ALA A 71 -10.79 2.84 11.08
C ALA A 71 -12.03 3.33 11.85
N ASP A 72 -12.21 2.83 13.07
CA ASP A 72 -13.24 3.31 13.98
C ASP A 72 -12.91 4.72 14.52
N ALA A 73 -13.74 5.22 15.43
CA ALA A 73 -13.56 6.54 16.04
C ALA A 73 -12.28 6.68 16.88
N ASN A 74 -11.63 5.57 17.25
CA ASN A 74 -10.35 5.56 17.97
C ASN A 74 -9.16 5.42 17.02
N GLY A 75 -9.38 5.31 15.71
CA GLY A 75 -8.31 5.02 14.76
C GLY A 75 -7.93 3.54 14.70
N TYR A 76 -8.84 2.65 15.11
CA TYR A 76 -8.56 1.21 15.20
C TYR A 76 -9.33 0.45 14.13
N TYR A 77 -8.67 -0.54 13.53
CA TYR A 77 -9.32 -1.53 12.68
C TYR A 77 -8.58 -2.86 12.72
N SER A 78 -9.25 -3.93 12.30
CA SER A 78 -8.62 -5.23 12.05
C SER A 78 -8.97 -5.65 10.63
N TYR A 79 -7.99 -6.20 9.93
CA TYR A 79 -8.18 -6.80 8.62
C TYR A 79 -7.85 -8.30 8.71
N GLU A 80 -8.75 -9.11 8.18
CA GLU A 80 -8.56 -10.54 8.00
C GLU A 80 -9.32 -10.97 6.75
N LYS A 81 -8.67 -11.74 5.89
CA LYS A 81 -9.28 -12.23 4.66
C LYS A 81 -8.71 -13.58 4.25
N ASP A 82 -9.60 -14.55 4.07
CA ASP A 82 -9.29 -15.78 3.37
C ASP A 82 -9.32 -15.55 1.86
N VAL A 83 -8.22 -15.90 1.21
CA VAL A 83 -8.04 -15.79 -0.24
C VAL A 83 -7.64 -17.14 -0.80
N ASP A 84 -8.27 -17.54 -1.90
CA ASP A 84 -7.87 -18.71 -2.67
C ASP A 84 -6.49 -18.46 -3.28
N LEU A 85 -5.48 -19.18 -2.77
CA LEU A 85 -4.09 -19.01 -3.19
C LEU A 85 -3.90 -19.25 -4.68
N ALA A 86 -4.55 -20.26 -5.27
CA ALA A 86 -4.39 -20.59 -6.68
C ALA A 86 -4.96 -19.49 -7.59
N LYS A 87 -6.07 -18.86 -7.18
CA LYS A 87 -6.61 -17.69 -7.89
C LYS A 87 -5.70 -16.49 -7.78
N LEU A 88 -5.16 -16.23 -6.58
CA LEU A 88 -4.25 -15.12 -6.34
C LEU A 88 -2.98 -15.28 -7.18
N GLU A 89 -2.35 -16.46 -7.17
CA GLU A 89 -1.15 -16.76 -7.97
C GLU A 89 -1.42 -16.66 -9.48
N ALA A 90 -2.55 -17.18 -9.95
CA ALA A 90 -2.93 -17.08 -11.35
C ALA A 90 -3.08 -15.61 -11.80
N ARG A 91 -3.76 -14.79 -10.99
CA ARG A 91 -3.91 -13.36 -11.25
C ARG A 91 -2.56 -12.62 -11.16
N PHE A 92 -1.74 -12.93 -10.16
CA PHE A 92 -0.42 -12.33 -9.98
C PHE A 92 0.46 -12.54 -11.21
N LYS A 93 0.46 -13.76 -11.74
CA LYS A 93 1.16 -14.11 -12.97
C LYS A 93 0.63 -13.42 -14.20
N GLU A 94 -0.69 -13.25 -14.31
CA GLU A 94 -1.31 -12.51 -15.40
C GLU A 94 -0.89 -11.03 -15.39
N VAL A 95 -0.90 -10.40 -14.21
CA VAL A 95 -0.65 -8.96 -14.05
C VAL A 95 0.84 -8.62 -14.12
N PHE A 96 1.70 -9.40 -13.46
CA PHE A 96 3.12 -9.06 -13.28
C PHE A 96 4.08 -9.94 -14.09
N ASN A 97 3.60 -10.98 -14.77
CA ASN A 97 4.42 -11.96 -15.49
C ASN A 97 5.48 -12.66 -14.57
N ASP A 98 5.21 -12.69 -13.26
CA ASP A 98 5.99 -13.37 -12.21
C ASP A 98 5.29 -14.70 -11.84
N GLN A 99 6.05 -15.73 -11.46
CA GLN A 99 5.49 -17.03 -11.06
C GLN A 99 5.31 -17.15 -9.54
N ASP A 100 5.97 -16.32 -8.74
CA ASP A 100 6.00 -16.47 -7.28
C ASP A 100 5.55 -15.19 -6.56
N LEU A 101 4.63 -15.34 -5.60
CA LEU A 101 4.26 -14.24 -4.71
C LEU A 101 5.47 -13.74 -3.91
N ALA A 102 6.38 -14.64 -3.52
CA ALA A 102 7.63 -14.37 -2.80
C ALA A 102 7.42 -13.32 -1.70
N LEU A 103 6.48 -13.58 -0.78
CA LEU A 103 5.98 -12.58 0.18
C LEU A 103 7.10 -11.97 1.03
N ASP A 104 8.15 -12.74 1.36
CA ASP A 104 9.33 -12.27 2.10
C ASP A 104 10.18 -11.23 1.34
N LYS A 105 9.94 -11.06 0.03
CA LYS A 105 10.54 -10.01 -0.80
C LYS A 105 9.68 -8.76 -0.94
N ARG A 106 8.51 -8.73 -0.31
CA ARG A 106 7.52 -7.65 -0.44
C ARG A 106 7.52 -6.77 0.80
N VAL A 107 6.90 -5.59 0.68
CA VAL A 107 6.63 -4.67 1.79
C VAL A 107 5.15 -4.33 1.81
N VAL A 108 4.55 -4.23 2.99
CA VAL A 108 3.16 -3.79 3.16
C VAL A 108 3.15 -2.30 3.41
N TYR A 109 2.19 -1.61 2.80
CA TYR A 109 1.87 -0.23 3.10
C TYR A 109 0.44 -0.08 3.59
N ILE A 110 0.26 0.89 4.49
CA ILE A 110 -1.03 1.46 4.88
C ILE A 110 -1.00 2.92 4.48
N HIS A 111 -2.07 3.38 3.85
CA HIS A 111 -2.21 4.74 3.33
C HIS A 111 -3.42 5.43 3.95
N GLY A 112 -3.55 6.72 3.68
CA GLY A 112 -4.75 7.48 3.99
C GLY A 112 -4.54 8.44 5.15
N VAL A 113 -4.69 9.72 4.86
CA VAL A 113 -4.75 10.81 5.82
C VAL A 113 -6.10 11.54 5.69
N PRO A 114 -6.55 12.28 6.73
CA PRO A 114 -7.78 13.06 6.65
C PRO A 114 -7.73 14.09 5.50
N ALA A 115 -8.85 14.31 4.83
CA ALA A 115 -8.94 15.25 3.71
C ALA A 115 -8.76 16.74 4.12
N ASP A 116 -8.80 17.03 5.41
CA ASP A 116 -8.54 18.36 5.98
C ASP A 116 -7.09 18.55 6.45
N LEU A 117 -6.24 17.52 6.33
CA LEU A 117 -4.80 17.66 6.55
C LEU A 117 -4.19 18.49 5.42
N GLU A 118 -3.63 19.65 5.76
CA GLU A 118 -2.90 20.45 4.76
C GLU A 118 -1.61 19.75 4.35
N LEU A 119 -1.55 19.29 3.09
CA LEU A 119 -0.35 18.71 2.49
C LEU A 119 0.40 19.74 1.64
N PRO A 120 1.75 19.77 1.67
CA PRO A 120 2.54 20.55 0.73
C PRO A 120 2.17 20.23 -0.73
N GLU A 121 2.23 21.22 -1.62
CA GLU A 121 1.95 21.02 -3.06
C GLU A 121 2.91 20.02 -3.72
N SER A 122 4.06 19.77 -3.10
CA SER A 122 5.07 18.82 -3.54
C SER A 122 4.71 17.36 -3.26
N VAL A 123 3.75 17.08 -2.38
CA VAL A 123 3.29 15.72 -2.09
C VAL A 123 2.54 15.18 -3.30
N GLY A 124 3.17 14.22 -3.99
CA GLY A 124 2.62 13.54 -5.14
C GLY A 124 1.61 12.44 -4.81
N GLY A 125 1.24 11.68 -5.84
CA GLY A 125 0.42 10.47 -5.67
C GLY A 125 -1.06 10.60 -6.02
N LYS A 126 -1.52 11.73 -6.57
CA LYS A 126 -2.86 11.82 -7.16
C LYS A 126 -3.00 10.86 -8.34
N ILE A 127 -3.95 9.93 -8.25
CA ILE A 127 -4.25 8.94 -9.30
C ILE A 127 -5.31 9.49 -10.27
N ASN A 128 -6.37 10.08 -9.73
CA ASN A 128 -7.46 10.68 -10.50
C ASN A 128 -8.23 11.72 -9.63
N ASP A 129 -9.35 12.24 -10.12
CA ASP A 129 -10.12 13.26 -9.39
C ASP A 129 -10.84 12.74 -8.13
N HIS A 130 -10.93 11.42 -7.93
CA HIS A 130 -11.53 10.78 -6.75
C HIS A 130 -10.49 10.27 -5.75
N TYR A 131 -9.31 9.85 -6.23
CA TYR A 131 -8.20 9.39 -5.39
C TYR A 131 -7.00 10.34 -5.54
N ASP A 132 -6.88 11.28 -4.61
CA ASP A 132 -5.78 12.23 -4.51
C ASP A 132 -4.70 11.75 -3.52
N GLN A 133 -3.72 12.62 -3.26
CA GLN A 133 -2.63 12.33 -2.32
C GLN A 133 -3.10 12.05 -0.89
N HIS A 134 -4.28 12.50 -0.44
CA HIS A 134 -4.76 12.15 0.90
C HIS A 134 -5.11 10.67 1.00
N VAL A 135 -5.59 10.07 -0.09
CA VAL A 135 -5.90 8.64 -0.16
C VAL A 135 -4.62 7.82 -0.28
N THR A 136 -3.66 8.28 -1.09
CA THR A 136 -2.50 7.48 -1.50
C THR A 136 -1.23 7.73 -0.68
N LEU A 137 -1.21 8.72 0.21
CA LEU A 137 -0.05 9.00 1.06
C LEU A 137 0.20 7.83 2.04
N PRO A 138 1.38 7.20 2.02
CA PRO A 138 1.77 6.22 3.03
C PRO A 138 1.79 6.81 4.45
N ILE A 139 1.18 6.10 5.40
CA ILE A 139 1.23 6.42 6.84
C ILE A 139 1.98 5.37 7.64
N ALA A 140 2.12 4.15 7.11
CA ALA A 140 2.91 3.09 7.70
C ALA A 140 3.42 2.13 6.63
N ALA A 141 4.57 1.51 6.90
CA ALA A 141 5.16 0.48 6.05
C ALA A 141 5.82 -0.60 6.89
N GLY A 142 5.80 -1.84 6.40
CA GLY A 142 6.37 -2.99 7.11
C GLY A 142 6.94 -4.04 6.16
N LYS A 143 8.08 -4.62 6.54
CA LYS A 143 8.66 -5.75 5.82
C LYS A 143 7.93 -7.04 6.19
N ILE A 144 7.52 -7.82 5.19
CA ILE A 144 7.03 -9.18 5.42
C ILE A 144 8.25 -10.06 5.66
N ASN A 145 8.26 -10.76 6.79
CA ASN A 145 9.32 -11.69 7.14
C ASN A 145 8.76 -13.10 7.15
N ARG A 146 9.50 -14.03 6.55
CA ARG A 146 9.23 -15.46 6.76
C ARG A 146 9.50 -15.78 8.24
N VAL A 147 8.56 -16.50 8.86
CA VAL A 147 8.68 -17.00 10.23
C VAL A 147 8.82 -18.52 10.13
N ASP A 148 9.84 -19.07 10.80
CA ASP A 148 10.14 -20.51 10.86
C ASP A 148 9.41 -21.19 12.03
#